data_AF-A0A377D1B4-F1
#
_entry.id   AF-A0A377D1B4-F1
#
_cell.length_a   1.000
_cell.length_b   1.000
_cell.length_c   1.000
_cell.angle_alpha   90.00
_cell.angle_beta   90.00
_cell.angle_gamma   90.00
#
_symmetry.space_group_name_H-M   'P 1'
#
loop_
_entity.id
_entity.type
_entity.pdbx_description
1 polymer ?
#
loop_
_entity_poly.entity_id
_entity_poly.type
_entity_poly.pdbx_seq_one_letter_code
_entity_poly.pdbx_strand_id
1 'polypeptide(L)' 'MREIQLSPTLIGGSKEQPQYEENEAIPVYDTSGPYGDPQIAINVQQGLAKLRQPWIDARGDTEELTVRSSDYTKARAGR' A
#
# COMPACT_ATOMS: atom_id res chain seq x y z
N MET A 1 -4.94 3.43 3.19
CA MET A 1 -5.79 3.35 4.39
C MET A 1 -6.15 1.89 4.56
N ARG A 2 -6.15 1.39 5.79
CA ARG A 2 -6.65 0.07 6.13
C ARG A 2 -7.72 0.20 7.19
N GLU A 3 -8.56 -0.80 7.33
CA GLU A 3 -9.61 -0.82 8.35
C GLU A 3 -9.31 -1.88 9.41
N ILE A 4 -9.70 -1.59 10.64
CA ILE A 4 -9.69 -2.55 11.74
C ILE A 4 -11.16 -2.88 12.05
N GLN A 5 -11.51 -4.14 11.82
CA GLN A 5 -12.82 -4.66 12.18
C GLN A 5 -12.89 -4.86 13.69
N LEU A 6 -13.97 -4.41 14.30
CA LEU A 6 -14.21 -4.52 15.73
C LEU A 6 -15.25 -5.62 15.98
N SER A 7 -15.12 -6.31 17.11
CA SER A 7 -16.18 -7.22 17.57
C SER A 7 -17.43 -6.42 17.98
N PRO A 8 -18.65 -6.96 17.83
CA PRO A 8 -19.87 -6.32 18.32
C PRO A 8 -19.84 -6.06 19.84
N THR A 9 -20.44 -4.96 20.29
CA THR A 9 -20.56 -4.60 21.71
C THR A 9 -21.75 -5.33 22.34
N LEU A 10 -21.54 -6.01 23.46
CA LEU A 10 -22.66 -6.55 24.25
C LEU A 10 -23.39 -5.38 24.92
N ILE A 11 -24.63 -5.12 24.51
CA ILE A 11 -25.45 -4.02 25.03
C ILE A 11 -26.50 -4.46 26.05
N GLY A 12 -26.75 -5.77 26.18
CA GLY A 12 -27.70 -6.31 27.15
C GLY A 12 -28.18 -7.72 26.81
N GLY A 13 -29.39 -8.05 27.25
CA GLY A 13 -30.00 -9.38 27.07
C GLY A 13 -29.82 -10.31 28.29
N SER A 14 -30.38 -11.53 28.19
CA SER A 14 -30.14 -12.58 29.19
C SER A 14 -28.91 -13.41 28.80
N LYS A 15 -28.48 -14.33 29.68
CA LYS A 15 -27.38 -15.25 29.36
C LYS A 15 -27.72 -16.15 28.16
N GLU A 16 -28.98 -16.50 28.00
CA GLU A 16 -29.49 -17.37 26.94
C GLU A 16 -29.78 -16.60 25.65
N GLN A 17 -30.02 -15.29 25.75
CA GLN A 17 -30.30 -14.39 24.62
C GLN A 17 -29.59 -13.03 24.81
N PRO A 18 -28.27 -13.00 24.61
CA PRO A 18 -27.50 -11.75 24.63
C PRO A 18 -27.85 -10.88 23.42
N GLN A 19 -27.79 -9.56 23.60
CA GLN A 19 -28.03 -8.56 22.57
C GLN A 19 -26.72 -7.81 22.28
N TYR A 20 -26.37 -7.72 21.00
CA TYR A 20 -25.17 -7.06 20.53
C TYR A 20 -25.48 -5.91 19.58
N GLU A 21 -24.62 -4.92 19.58
CA GLU A 21 -24.59 -3.81 18.64
C GLU A 21 -23.30 -3.91 17.81
N GLU A 22 -23.43 -3.89 16.48
CA GLU A 22 -22.29 -3.89 15.57
C GLU A 22 -21.51 -2.58 15.69
N ASN A 23 -20.18 -2.67 15.70
CA ASN A 23 -19.32 -1.50 15.73
C ASN A 23 -18.82 -1.18 14.32
N GLU A 24 -18.76 0.12 13.98
CA GLU A 24 -18.14 0.56 12.73
C GLU A 24 -16.64 0.25 12.73
N ALA A 25 -16.11 -0.09 11.56
CA ALA A 25 -14.67 -0.33 11.39
C ALA A 25 -13.88 0.97 11.57
N ILE A 26 -12.69 0.87 12.18
CA ILE A 26 -11.84 2.04 12.39
C ILE A 26 -10.89 2.20 11.18
N PRO A 27 -10.97 3.30 10.42
CA PRO A 27 -10.01 3.59 9.37
C PRO A 27 -8.67 4.04 9.97
N VAL A 28 -7.58 3.46 9.50
CA VAL A 28 -6.22 3.73 9.96
C VAL A 28 -5.33 4.09 8.78
N TYR A 29 -4.45 5.07 9.00
CA TYR A 29 -3.42 5.43 8.04
C TYR A 29 -2.48 4.24 7.80
N ASP A 30 -2.23 3.93 6.54
CA ASP A 30 -1.47 2.76 6.15
C ASP A 30 -0.34 3.16 5.21
N THR A 31 0.89 3.02 5.70
CA THR A 31 2.13 3.29 4.96
C THR A 31 2.78 2.03 4.38
N SER A 32 2.17 0.85 4.56
CA SER A 32 2.72 -0.41 4.04
C SER A 32 2.79 -0.44 2.51
N GLY A 33 1.91 0.31 1.83
CA GLY A 33 1.85 0.38 0.38
C GLY A 33 1.55 -0.98 -0.24
N PRO A 34 2.06 -1.28 -1.45
CA PRO A 34 1.84 -2.56 -2.10
C PRO A 34 2.28 -3.80 -1.31
N TYR A 35 3.15 -3.65 -0.31
CA TYR A 35 3.57 -4.76 0.55
C TYR A 35 2.50 -5.20 1.56
N GLY A 36 1.52 -4.34 1.87
CA GLY A 36 0.39 -4.69 2.74
C GLY A 36 -0.82 -5.21 1.99
N ASP A 37 -0.80 -5.22 0.66
CA ASP A 37 -1.93 -5.65 -0.17
C ASP A 37 -1.77 -7.12 -0.60
N PRO A 38 -2.61 -8.05 -0.10
CA PRO A 38 -2.51 -9.47 -0.44
C PRO A 38 -2.85 -9.77 -1.91
N GLN A 39 -3.44 -8.82 -2.64
CA GLN A 39 -3.77 -8.98 -4.05
C GLN A 39 -2.60 -8.62 -4.98
N ILE A 40 -1.55 -7.99 -4.45
CA ILE A 40 -0.39 -7.57 -5.23
C ILE A 40 0.75 -8.57 -5.05
N ALA A 41 1.05 -9.32 -6.12
CA ALA A 41 2.23 -10.16 -6.17
C ALA A 41 3.50 -9.29 -6.32
N ILE A 42 4.29 -9.18 -5.25
CA ILE A 42 5.52 -8.39 -5.26
C ILE A 42 6.69 -9.21 -5.80
N ASN A 43 7.35 -8.67 -6.83
CA ASN A 43 8.66 -9.12 -7.27
C ASN A 43 9.71 -8.02 -7.02
N VAL A 44 10.56 -8.23 -6.02
CA VAL A 44 11.61 -7.28 -5.65
C VAL A 44 12.61 -6.97 -6.75
N GLN A 45 12.82 -7.90 -7.70
CA GLN A 45 13.72 -7.68 -8.85
C GLN A 45 13.13 -6.75 -9.89
N GLN A 46 11.79 -6.66 -9.97
CA GLN A 46 11.08 -5.76 -10.88
C GLN A 46 10.79 -4.40 -10.24
N GLY A 47 10.77 -4.35 -8.90
CA GLY A 47 10.39 -3.16 -8.15
C GLY A 47 8.87 -2.94 -8.11
N LEU A 48 8.45 -1.81 -7.55
CA LEU A 48 7.03 -1.44 -7.46
C LEU A 48 6.55 -0.73 -8.72
N ALA A 49 5.23 -0.77 -8.95
CA ALA A 49 4.59 0.01 -9.99
C ALA A 49 4.89 1.51 -9.81
N LYS A 50 5.28 2.17 -10.90
CA LYS A 50 5.58 3.61 -10.91
C LYS A 50 4.30 4.44 -11.02
N LEU A 51 3.44 4.36 -10.00
CA LEU A 51 2.09 4.96 -10.02
C LEU A 51 2.08 6.47 -10.33
N ARG A 52 3.16 7.18 -9.98
CA ARG A 52 3.28 8.64 -10.17
C ARG A 52 3.91 9.04 -11.51
N GLN A 53 4.41 8.10 -12.32
CA GLN A 53 5.09 8.42 -13.58
C GLN A 53 4.23 9.29 -14.50
N PRO A 54 2.94 8.98 -14.76
CA PRO A 54 2.11 9.80 -15.65
C PRO A 54 1.95 11.25 -15.16
N TRP A 55 1.88 11.46 -13.84
CA TRP A 55 1.78 12.80 -13.25
C TRP A 55 3.10 13.56 -13.34
N ILE A 56 4.24 12.86 -13.33
CA ILE A 56 5.56 13.47 -13.52
C ILE A 56 5.70 13.90 -14.97
N ASP A 57 5.43 13.00 -15.91
CA ASP A 57 5.53 13.28 -17.34
C ASP A 57 4.62 14.46 -17.75
N ALA A 58 3.41 14.51 -17.21
CA ALA A 58 2.43 15.56 -17.50
C ALA A 58 2.87 16.97 -17.06
N ARG A 59 3.81 17.11 -16.11
CA ARG A 59 4.30 18.45 -15.72
C ARG A 59 5.27 19.04 -16.74
N GLY A 60 5.91 18.22 -17.58
CA GLY A 60 6.89 18.69 -18.55
C GLY A 60 8.11 19.38 -17.94
N ASP A 61 8.40 19.11 -16.66
CA ASP A 61 9.46 19.76 -15.88
C ASP A 61 10.67 18.86 -15.62
N THR A 62 10.76 17.74 -16.33
CA THR A 62 11.85 16.75 -16.22
C THR A 62 12.31 16.25 -17.58
N GLU A 63 13.57 15.80 -17.65
CA GLU A 63 14.16 15.16 -18.83
C GLU A 63 14.58 13.73 -18.50
N GLU A 64 14.34 12.78 -19.41
CA GLU A 64 14.81 11.40 -19.27
C GLU A 64 16.28 11.29 -19.71
N LEU A 65 17.12 10.72 -18.84
CA LEU A 65 18.51 10.44 -19.17
C LEU A 65 18.62 9.17 -20.01
N THR A 66 19.23 9.28 -21.18
CA THR A 66 19.49 8.13 -22.08
C THR A 66 20.50 7.13 -21.51
N VAL A 67 21.31 7.56 -20.55
CA VAL A 67 22.31 6.73 -19.87
C VAL A 67 22.22 6.87 -18.36
N ARG A 68 22.47 5.75 -17.66
CA ARG A 68 22.60 5.76 -16.21
C ARG A 68 23.82 6.62 -15.83
N SER A 69 23.62 7.63 -15.00
CA SER A 69 24.68 8.59 -14.64
C SER A 69 25.58 8.09 -13.50
N SER A 70 25.04 7.29 -12.56
CA SER A 70 25.76 6.81 -11.37
C SER A 70 26.82 5.76 -11.67
N ASP A 71 28.03 5.97 -11.14
CA ASP A 71 29.15 5.01 -11.24
C ASP A 71 28.81 3.65 -10.60
N TYR A 72 28.05 3.65 -9.50
CA TYR A 72 27.58 2.43 -8.84
C TYR A 72 26.71 1.57 -9.79
N THR A 73 25.78 2.21 -10.51
CA THR A 73 24.88 1.48 -11.41
C THR A 73 25.59 1.06 -12.70
N LYS A 74 26.52 1.87 -13.21
CA LYS A 74 27.37 1.50 -14.37
C LYS A 74 28.21 0.26 -14.08
N ALA A 75 28.83 0.17 -12.90
CA ALA A 75 29.67 -0.97 -12.50
C ALA A 75 28.92 -2.31 -12.42
N ARG A 76 27.58 -2.30 -12.38
CA ARG A 76 26.71 -3.47 -12.24
C ARG A 76 25.88 -3.79 -13.47
N ALA A 77 25.95 -2.97 -14.53
CA ALA A 77 25.10 -3.09 -15.72
C ALA A 77 25.53 -4.21 -16.68
N GLY A 78 26.71 -4.83 -16.48
CA GLY A 78 27.27 -5.89 -17.33
C GLY A 78 27.37 -7.27 -16.68
N ARG A 79 26.61 -7.54 -15.61
CA ARG A 79 26.45 -8.88 -15.02
C ARG A 79 25.04 -9.40 -15.27
#